data_AF-A0A519W7G1-F1
#
_entry.id   AF-A0A519W7G1-F1
#
_cell.length_a   1.000
_cell.length_b   1.000
_cell.length_c   1.000
_cell.angle_alpha   90.00
_cell.angle_beta   90.00
_cell.angle_gamma   90.00
#
_symmetry.space_group_name_H-M   'P 1'
#
loop_
_entity.id
_entity.type
_entity.pdbx_description
1 polymer ?
#
loop_
_entity_poly.entity_id
_entity_poly.type
_entity_poly.pdbx_seq_one_letter_code
_entity_poly.pdbx_strand_id
1 'polypeptide(L)'
;MKHKIYWALILVTFFAAGCASKKSAINQSAKADLLDLKDWKIDTLRKDVIWYQFSSTNDSEFANQNVNVVSFDPKLKMGNALLEYKKEKDSLSVFASRIPGAIAGINATYFIEKKDSADYMHLRLKGGDIQQVKVPKTSIYWWKHQGMMTFNDEGTEFDIQFSPTDFA
;
A
#
# COMPACT_ATOMS: atom_id res chain seq x y z
N MET A 1 -38.52 56.38 48.07
CA MET A 1 -39.09 55.21 47.36
C MET A 1 -38.58 55.22 45.93
N LYS A 2 -37.70 54.27 45.62
CA LYS A 2 -37.01 54.13 44.32
C LYS A 2 -37.56 52.87 43.66
N HIS A 3 -38.16 52.97 42.48
CA HIS A 3 -38.35 51.84 41.57
C HIS A 3 -38.07 52.31 40.15
N LYS A 4 -36.88 51.99 39.64
CA LYS A 4 -36.60 51.93 38.21
C LYS A 4 -36.40 50.45 37.88
N ILE A 5 -37.38 49.88 37.20
CA ILE A 5 -37.37 48.51 36.70
C ILE A 5 -36.51 48.50 35.44
N TYR A 6 -35.34 47.87 35.53
CA TYR A 6 -34.48 47.62 34.38
C TYR A 6 -34.80 46.26 33.79
N TRP A 7 -35.18 46.27 32.52
CA TRP A 7 -35.21 45.10 31.65
C TRP A 7 -33.77 44.62 31.43
N ALA A 8 -33.51 43.35 31.69
CA ALA A 8 -32.28 42.68 31.26
C ALA A 8 -32.64 41.33 30.63
N LEU A 9 -32.73 41.33 29.30
CA LEU A 9 -32.52 40.14 28.48
C LEU A 9 -31.11 39.61 28.77
N ILE A 10 -31.00 38.34 29.15
CA ILE A 10 -29.73 37.62 29.10
C ILE A 10 -29.83 36.59 27.97
N LEU A 11 -29.16 36.91 26.87
CA LEU A 11 -28.84 35.98 25.79
C LEU A 11 -28.03 34.81 26.34
N VAL A 12 -28.52 33.59 26.14
CA VAL A 12 -27.72 32.37 26.30
C VAL A 12 -26.85 32.24 25.06
N THR A 13 -25.55 32.49 25.21
CA THR A 13 -24.53 32.29 24.17
C THR A 13 -24.23 30.80 24.00
N PHE A 14 -24.28 30.36 22.74
CA PHE A 14 -23.94 29.02 22.28
C PHE A 14 -22.49 28.65 22.62
N PHE A 15 -22.29 27.54 23.34
CA PHE A 15 -21.01 26.82 23.37
C PHE A 15 -20.81 26.10 22.05
N ALA A 16 -20.12 26.74 21.10
CA ALA A 16 -19.48 26.03 20.00
C ALA A 16 -18.19 25.39 20.53
N ALA A 17 -18.30 24.18 21.07
CA ALA A 17 -17.16 23.30 21.29
C ALA A 17 -16.60 22.91 19.91
N GLY A 18 -15.70 23.73 19.38
CA GLY A 18 -14.91 23.40 18.22
C GLY A 18 -14.17 22.10 18.48
N CYS A 19 -14.47 21.08 17.66
CA CYS A 19 -13.62 19.91 17.50
C CYS A 19 -12.29 20.38 16.92
N ALA A 20 -11.40 20.86 17.79
CA ALA A 20 -10.00 21.01 17.45
C ALA A 20 -9.44 19.60 17.38
N SER A 21 -9.47 19.01 16.18
CA SER A 21 -8.66 17.85 15.84
C SER A 21 -7.24 18.15 16.26
N LYS A 22 -6.79 17.50 17.35
CA LYS A 22 -5.38 17.50 17.73
C LYS A 22 -4.63 16.92 16.54
N LYS A 23 -4.00 17.78 15.74
CA LYS A 23 -2.92 17.35 14.86
C LYS A 23 -1.86 16.80 15.78
N SER A 24 -1.78 15.47 15.91
CA SER A 24 -0.61 14.83 16.48
C SER A 24 0.58 15.37 15.70
N ALA A 25 1.43 16.15 16.38
CA ALA A 25 2.74 16.46 15.88
C ALA A 25 3.47 15.12 15.78
N ILE A 26 3.55 14.59 14.56
CA ILE A 26 4.32 13.38 14.26
C ILE A 26 5.77 13.77 14.51
N ASN A 27 6.35 13.23 15.59
CA ASN A 27 7.79 13.30 15.81
C ASN A 27 8.47 12.58 14.65
N GLN A 28 8.94 13.38 13.70
CA GLN A 28 9.61 12.95 12.48
C GLN A 28 11.01 12.45 12.84
N SER A 29 11.09 11.21 13.34
CA SER A 29 12.36 10.50 13.58
C SER A 29 12.45 9.16 12.84
N ALA A 30 11.49 8.85 11.96
CA ALA A 30 11.73 7.85 10.93
C ALA A 30 12.57 8.52 9.83
N LYS A 31 13.79 8.01 9.63
CA LYS A 31 14.60 8.32 8.45
C LYS A 31 13.68 8.16 7.22
N ALA A 32 13.56 9.20 6.40
CA ALA A 32 12.70 9.14 5.24
C ALA A 32 13.14 8.00 4.31
N ASP A 33 12.22 7.07 4.00
CA ASP A 33 12.51 5.98 3.07
C ASP A 33 12.52 6.44 1.61
N LEU A 34 11.83 7.56 1.32
CA LEU A 34 11.84 8.19 0.00
C LEU A 34 13.02 9.17 -0.13
N LEU A 35 13.60 9.22 -1.34
CA LEU A 35 14.69 10.13 -1.69
C LEU A 35 14.24 11.61 -1.73
N ASP A 36 12.97 11.85 -2.05
CA ASP A 36 12.33 13.17 -2.04
C ASP A 36 10.97 13.07 -1.34
N LEU A 37 10.66 14.09 -0.55
CA LEU A 37 9.41 14.21 0.21
C LEU A 37 8.56 15.40 -0.24
N LYS A 38 9.03 16.18 -1.21
CA LYS A 38 8.27 17.31 -1.74
C LYS A 38 6.91 16.84 -2.25
N ASP A 39 5.86 17.53 -1.83
CA ASP A 39 4.46 17.28 -2.21
C ASP A 39 3.87 15.92 -1.76
N TRP A 40 4.61 15.13 -1.00
CA TRP A 40 4.11 13.90 -0.38
C TRP A 40 3.35 14.21 0.92
N LYS A 41 2.17 13.61 1.07
CA LYS A 41 1.49 13.46 2.35
C LYS A 41 2.00 12.18 3.02
N ILE A 42 2.29 12.26 4.31
CA ILE A 42 2.93 11.17 5.06
C ILE A 42 2.09 10.87 6.30
N ASP A 43 1.77 9.60 6.52
CA ASP A 43 1.08 9.11 7.70
C ASP A 43 1.78 7.87 8.28
N THR A 44 1.73 7.71 9.60
CA THR A 44 2.30 6.56 10.31
C THR A 44 1.16 5.63 10.74
N LEU A 45 0.97 4.53 10.01
CA LEU A 45 -0.11 3.57 10.28
C LEU A 45 0.20 2.68 11.49
N ARG A 46 1.48 2.34 11.65
CA ARG A 46 2.07 1.65 12.82
C ARG A 46 3.53 2.10 12.92
N LYS A 47 4.20 1.91 14.06
CA LYS A 47 5.59 2.38 14.25
C LYS A 47 6.59 1.89 13.19
N ASP A 48 6.29 0.76 12.56
CA ASP A 48 7.03 0.09 11.49
C ASP A 48 6.35 0.18 10.13
N VAL A 49 5.23 0.90 9.98
CA VAL A 49 4.48 1.03 8.73
C VAL A 49 4.14 2.50 8.45
N ILE A 50 4.73 3.05 7.40
CA ILE A 50 4.53 4.43 6.96
C ILE A 50 3.82 4.42 5.61
N TRP A 51 2.80 5.26 5.47
CA TRP A 51 2.09 5.49 4.23
C TRP A 51 2.43 6.85 3.65
N TYR A 52 2.79 6.87 2.38
CA TYR A 52 3.05 8.07 1.60
C TYR A 52 2.03 8.17 0.47
N GLN A 53 1.48 9.36 0.29
CA GLN A 53 0.56 9.67 -0.80
C GLN A 53 1.06 10.88 -1.58
N PHE A 54 1.20 10.70 -2.89
CA PHE A 54 1.47 11.77 -3.84
C PHE A 54 0.28 11.93 -4.78
N SER A 55 -0.07 13.17 -5.07
CA SER A 55 -1.09 13.50 -6.05
C SER A 55 -0.62 14.71 -6.84
N SER A 56 -0.57 14.58 -8.16
CA SER A 56 -0.34 15.69 -9.07
C SER A 56 -1.40 15.72 -10.14
N THR A 57 -2.00 16.89 -10.33
CA THR A 57 -3.03 17.14 -11.36
C THR A 57 -2.57 18.15 -12.42
N ASN A 58 -1.42 18.78 -12.21
CA ASN A 58 -0.97 19.94 -12.98
C ASN A 58 0.52 19.85 -13.33
N ASP A 59 1.11 18.65 -13.30
CA ASP A 59 2.48 18.46 -13.77
C ASP A 59 2.52 18.66 -15.29
N SER A 60 3.40 19.54 -15.77
CA SER A 60 3.51 19.85 -17.20
C SER A 60 4.24 18.77 -17.99
N GLU A 61 5.03 17.93 -17.33
CA GLU A 61 5.85 16.88 -17.94
C GLU A 61 5.21 15.49 -17.78
N PHE A 62 4.42 15.28 -16.73
CA PHE A 62 3.81 13.98 -16.43
C PHE A 62 2.28 14.02 -16.47
N ALA A 63 1.66 12.90 -16.88
CA ALA A 63 0.22 12.70 -16.73
C ALA A 63 -0.18 12.78 -15.24
N ASN A 64 -1.43 13.14 -14.96
CA ASN A 64 -1.96 13.17 -13.59
C ASN A 64 -1.64 11.88 -12.84
N GLN A 65 -0.90 12.00 -11.73
CA GLN A 65 -0.46 10.86 -10.94
C GLN A 65 -1.15 10.85 -9.59
N ASN A 66 -1.59 9.67 -9.16
CA ASN A 66 -1.99 9.39 -7.80
C ASN A 66 -1.20 8.16 -7.35
N VAL A 67 -0.17 8.37 -6.53
CA VAL A 67 0.75 7.33 -6.11
C VAL A 67 0.60 7.11 -4.61
N ASN A 68 0.49 5.85 -4.22
CA ASN A 68 0.52 5.43 -2.82
C ASN A 68 1.70 4.50 -2.61
N VAL A 69 2.51 4.79 -1.60
CA VAL A 69 3.65 3.96 -1.19
C VAL A 69 3.44 3.55 0.25
N VAL A 70 3.63 2.26 0.54
CA VAL A 70 3.67 1.75 1.91
C VAL A 70 5.10 1.29 2.16
N SER A 71 5.74 1.89 3.16
CA SER A 71 7.01 1.42 3.68
C SER A 71 6.77 0.57 4.92
N PHE A 72 7.50 -0.54 5.02
CA PHE A 72 7.45 -1.46 6.15
C PHE A 72 8.87 -1.78 6.61
N ASP A 73 9.15 -1.59 7.90
CA ASP A 73 10.43 -1.97 8.52
C ASP A 73 10.32 -3.32 9.25
N PRO A 74 10.74 -4.43 8.62
CA PRO A 74 10.68 -5.75 9.25
C PRO A 74 11.59 -5.88 10.49
N LYS A 75 12.59 -5.00 10.66
CA LYS A 75 13.55 -5.09 11.78
C LYS A 75 12.91 -4.73 13.12
N LEU A 76 11.81 -3.99 13.11
CA LEU A 76 11.06 -3.64 14.32
C LEU A 76 10.21 -4.79 14.86
N LYS A 77 10.03 -5.89 14.11
CA LYS A 77 9.35 -7.12 14.54
C LYS A 77 7.93 -6.90 15.09
N MET A 78 7.22 -5.89 14.61
CA MET A 78 5.84 -5.60 15.02
C MET A 78 4.79 -6.26 14.10
N GLY A 79 5.23 -6.85 13.00
CA GLY A 79 4.45 -7.70 12.11
C GLY A 79 5.33 -8.30 11.03
N ASN A 80 4.70 -8.89 10.03
CA ASN A 80 5.36 -9.55 8.91
C ASN A 80 4.62 -9.21 7.61
N ALA A 81 5.35 -9.18 6.49
CA ALA A 81 4.73 -9.16 5.19
C ALA A 81 4.30 -10.59 4.81
N LEU A 82 3.23 -10.72 4.03
CA LEU A 82 2.67 -11.99 3.61
C LEU A 82 2.51 -12.00 2.09
N LEU A 83 3.09 -13.01 1.44
CA LEU A 83 2.81 -13.33 0.05
C LEU A 83 1.85 -14.53 0.03
N GLU A 84 0.59 -14.28 -0.28
CA GLU A 84 -0.47 -15.29 -0.27
C GLU A 84 -1.17 -15.35 -1.63
N TYR A 85 -1.55 -16.56 -2.02
CA TYR A 85 -2.26 -16.82 -3.27
C TYR A 85 -3.59 -17.52 -2.99
N LYS A 86 -4.68 -16.99 -3.55
CA LYS A 86 -5.94 -17.70 -3.68
C LYS A 86 -6.40 -17.65 -5.12
N LYS A 87 -6.93 -18.78 -5.57
CA LYS A 87 -7.52 -18.93 -6.91
C LYS A 87 -8.86 -18.18 -7.06
N GLU A 88 -9.50 -17.82 -5.96
CA GLU A 88 -10.75 -17.06 -5.94
C GLU A 88 -10.55 -15.67 -6.54
N LYS A 89 -11.47 -15.24 -7.42
CA LYS A 89 -11.44 -13.92 -8.04
C LYS A 89 -12.08 -12.90 -7.10
N ASP A 90 -11.28 -12.38 -6.17
CA ASP A 90 -11.70 -11.30 -5.28
C ASP A 90 -10.88 -10.03 -5.52
N SER A 91 -11.44 -8.87 -5.19
CA SER A 91 -10.65 -7.64 -5.10
C SER A 91 -9.61 -7.78 -3.99
N LEU A 92 -8.50 -7.07 -4.14
CA LEU A 92 -7.45 -6.99 -3.10
C LEU A 92 -8.03 -6.56 -1.75
N SER A 93 -9.00 -5.65 -1.74
CA SER A 93 -9.65 -5.19 -0.50
C SER A 93 -10.43 -6.30 0.21
N VAL A 94 -11.18 -7.12 -0.53
CA VAL A 94 -11.89 -8.28 0.02
C VAL A 94 -10.89 -9.31 0.53
N PHE A 95 -9.86 -9.60 -0.26
CA PHE A 95 -8.79 -10.53 0.12
C PHE A 95 -8.10 -10.10 1.43
N ALA A 96 -7.64 -8.85 1.51
CA ALA A 96 -6.93 -8.32 2.66
C ALA A 96 -7.82 -8.28 3.91
N SER A 97 -9.12 -7.99 3.79
CA SER A 97 -10.04 -7.97 4.93
C SER A 97 -10.23 -9.34 5.62
N ARG A 98 -9.89 -10.43 4.93
CA ARG A 98 -9.91 -11.79 5.49
C ARG A 98 -8.64 -12.16 6.26
N ILE A 99 -7.61 -11.31 6.24
CA ILE A 99 -6.34 -11.52 6.95
C ILE A 99 -6.40 -10.72 8.27
N PRO A 100 -6.46 -11.40 9.43
CA PRO A 100 -6.51 -10.71 10.72
C PRO A 100 -5.31 -9.79 10.92
N GLY A 101 -5.57 -8.52 11.21
CA GLY A 101 -4.52 -7.53 11.47
C GLY A 101 -3.80 -7.01 10.22
N ALA A 102 -4.32 -7.27 9.01
CA ALA A 102 -3.78 -6.64 7.80
C ALA A 102 -3.89 -5.10 7.88
N ILE A 103 -2.76 -4.41 7.66
CA ILE A 103 -2.67 -2.95 7.72
C ILE A 103 -2.67 -2.35 6.31
N ALA A 104 -2.05 -3.03 5.36
CA ALA A 104 -1.97 -2.64 3.96
C ALA A 104 -1.85 -3.89 3.08
N GLY A 105 -2.13 -3.74 1.79
CA GLY A 105 -1.94 -4.79 0.79
C GLY A 105 -1.71 -4.19 -0.58
N ILE A 106 -0.98 -4.92 -1.42
CA ILE A 106 -0.75 -4.61 -2.84
C ILE A 106 -1.06 -5.84 -3.68
N ASN A 107 -1.50 -5.65 -4.92
CA ASN A 107 -1.52 -6.76 -5.87
C ASN A 107 -0.08 -7.09 -6.28
N ALA A 108 0.23 -8.37 -6.44
CA ALA A 108 1.59 -8.82 -6.73
C ALA A 108 1.80 -9.13 -8.22
N THR A 109 1.24 -10.24 -8.70
CA THR A 109 1.57 -10.80 -10.00
C THR A 109 0.51 -10.50 -11.06
N TYR A 110 0.90 -10.63 -12.33
CA TYR A 110 -0.04 -10.62 -13.45
C TYR A 110 -0.83 -11.92 -13.45
N PHE A 111 -2.15 -11.81 -13.60
CA PHE A 111 -3.03 -12.96 -13.83
C PHE A 111 -3.52 -12.94 -15.27
N ILE A 112 -3.30 -14.01 -16.02
CA ILE A 112 -4.08 -14.26 -17.22
C ILE A 112 -4.77 -15.62 -17.08
N GLU A 113 -6.10 -15.57 -17.03
CA GLU A 113 -6.99 -16.73 -16.88
C GLU A 113 -7.60 -17.12 -18.23
N LYS A 114 -6.78 -17.30 -19.27
CA LYS A 114 -7.28 -17.94 -20.50
C LYS A 114 -6.67 -19.33 -20.61
N LYS A 115 -7.47 -20.25 -21.14
CA LYS A 115 -7.07 -21.64 -21.42
C LYS A 115 -5.77 -21.73 -22.24
N ASP A 116 -5.48 -20.68 -23.02
CA ASP A 116 -4.31 -20.56 -23.89
C ASP A 116 -3.42 -19.34 -23.51
N SER A 117 -3.59 -18.74 -22.33
CA SER A 117 -2.68 -17.68 -21.92
C SER A 117 -1.41 -18.24 -21.30
N ALA A 118 -0.29 -17.59 -21.62
CA ALA A 118 0.96 -17.86 -20.96
C ALA A 118 0.85 -17.56 -19.45
N ASP A 119 1.42 -18.45 -18.65
CA ASP A 119 1.78 -18.14 -17.28
C ASP A 119 3.02 -17.25 -17.37
N TYR A 120 2.88 -16.01 -16.89
CA TYR A 120 3.84 -14.97 -17.16
C TYR A 120 4.85 -14.79 -16.02
N MET A 121 4.65 -15.41 -14.84
CA MET A 121 5.59 -15.37 -13.73
C MET A 121 5.73 -16.76 -13.09
N HIS A 122 6.93 -17.08 -12.61
CA HIS A 122 7.16 -18.22 -11.73
C HIS A 122 6.82 -17.79 -10.30
N LEU A 123 5.80 -18.43 -9.71
CA LEU A 123 5.40 -18.25 -8.32
C LEU A 123 5.70 -19.54 -7.55
N ARG A 124 6.57 -19.44 -6.55
CA ARG A 124 6.85 -20.51 -5.60
C ARG A 124 6.59 -20.00 -4.19
N LEU A 125 5.74 -20.69 -3.42
CA LEU A 125 5.46 -20.35 -2.02
C LEU A 125 5.60 -21.60 -1.15
N LYS A 126 6.13 -21.44 0.07
CA LYS A 126 6.25 -22.52 1.07
C LYS A 126 6.90 -23.77 0.49
N GLY A 127 7.95 -23.56 -0.32
CA GLY A 127 8.70 -24.62 -1.01
C GLY A 127 8.03 -25.25 -2.25
N GLY A 128 6.77 -24.92 -2.58
CA GLY A 128 6.03 -25.50 -3.70
C GLY A 128 5.79 -24.53 -4.86
N ASP A 129 5.95 -25.01 -6.11
CA ASP A 129 5.63 -24.22 -7.31
C ASP A 129 4.11 -24.12 -7.48
N ILE A 130 3.59 -22.91 -7.41
CA ILE A 130 2.17 -22.60 -7.62
C ILE A 130 1.90 -22.30 -9.09
N GLN A 131 2.81 -21.59 -9.74
CA GLN A 131 2.74 -21.21 -11.14
C GLN A 131 4.14 -21.25 -11.74
N GLN A 132 4.31 -21.83 -12.91
CA GLN A 132 5.59 -21.83 -13.63
C GLN A 132 5.41 -21.10 -14.95
N VAL A 133 6.40 -20.34 -15.40
CA VAL A 133 6.33 -19.61 -16.66
C VAL A 133 6.11 -20.59 -17.82
N LYS A 134 5.05 -20.41 -18.59
CA LYS A 134 4.75 -21.18 -19.79
C LYS A 134 4.50 -20.22 -20.93
N VAL A 135 5.47 -20.07 -21.83
CA VAL A 135 5.27 -19.29 -23.07
C VAL A 135 4.96 -20.27 -24.19
N PRO A 136 3.72 -20.32 -24.72
CA PRO A 136 3.40 -21.16 -25.87
C PRO A 136 4.29 -20.82 -27.07
N LYS A 137 4.68 -21.81 -27.87
CA LYS A 137 5.43 -21.59 -29.11
C LYS A 137 4.69 -20.68 -30.11
N THR A 138 3.38 -20.56 -29.98
CA THR A 138 2.49 -19.71 -30.77
C THR A 138 2.34 -18.30 -30.21
N SER A 139 2.99 -17.96 -29.09
CA SER A 139 2.91 -16.62 -28.50
C SER A 139 3.43 -15.59 -29.50
N ILE A 140 2.58 -14.62 -29.85
CA ILE A 140 2.94 -13.47 -30.68
C ILE A 140 3.62 -12.35 -29.87
N TYR A 141 3.69 -12.51 -28.54
CA TYR A 141 4.34 -11.55 -27.65
C TYR A 141 5.84 -11.84 -27.57
N TRP A 142 6.67 -10.87 -27.95
CA TRP A 142 8.14 -10.96 -27.93
C TRP A 142 8.78 -10.76 -26.56
N TRP A 143 8.01 -10.76 -25.47
CA TRP A 143 8.50 -10.47 -24.13
C TRP A 143 8.09 -11.58 -23.14
N LYS A 144 9.04 -11.97 -22.28
CA LYS A 144 8.86 -12.85 -21.12
C LYS A 144 9.09 -12.02 -19.86
N HIS A 145 8.43 -12.31 -18.73
CA HIS A 145 8.87 -11.68 -17.49
C HIS A 145 10.14 -12.34 -17.01
N GLN A 146 11.12 -11.51 -16.74
CA GLN A 146 12.36 -11.92 -16.11
C GLN A 146 12.35 -11.59 -14.61
N GLY A 147 11.38 -10.81 -14.12
CA GLY A 147 11.27 -10.53 -12.69
C GLY A 147 10.81 -11.76 -11.90
N MET A 148 11.58 -12.12 -10.88
CA MET A 148 11.24 -13.10 -9.84
C MET A 148 11.16 -12.37 -8.51
N MET A 149 10.00 -12.47 -7.86
CA MET A 149 9.87 -12.07 -6.46
C MET A 149 10.30 -13.24 -5.58
N THR A 150 11.27 -13.01 -4.70
CA THR A 150 11.66 -13.97 -3.68
C THR A 150 11.21 -13.47 -2.32
N PHE A 151 10.76 -14.41 -1.49
CA PHE A 151 10.23 -14.13 -0.17
C PHE A 151 10.61 -15.27 0.75
N ASN A 152 11.14 -14.97 1.93
CA ASN A 152 11.35 -16.01 2.92
C ASN A 152 10.03 -16.36 3.63
N ASP A 153 9.95 -17.59 4.16
CA ASP A 153 8.73 -18.07 4.81
C ASP A 153 8.38 -17.25 6.08
N GLU A 154 9.37 -16.60 6.68
CA GLU A 154 9.21 -15.71 7.84
C GLU A 154 8.65 -14.32 7.49
N GLY A 155 8.61 -13.96 6.20
CA GLY A 155 8.14 -12.66 5.72
C GLY A 155 8.96 -11.46 6.20
N THR A 156 10.25 -11.70 6.41
CA THR A 156 11.24 -10.71 6.87
C THR A 156 12.22 -10.30 5.77
N GLU A 157 12.28 -11.07 4.68
CA GLU A 157 13.14 -10.83 3.53
C GLU A 157 12.31 -10.90 2.24
N PHE A 158 12.48 -9.87 1.41
CA PHE A 158 11.87 -9.75 0.10
C PHE A 158 12.91 -9.19 -0.86
N ASP A 159 13.02 -9.80 -2.04
CA ASP A 159 13.88 -9.31 -3.12
C ASP A 159 13.20 -9.48 -4.47
N ILE A 160 13.51 -8.58 -5.41
CA ILE A 160 13.08 -8.67 -6.80
C ILE A 160 14.33 -8.90 -7.63
N GLN A 161 14.48 -10.14 -8.09
CA GLN A 161 15.61 -10.53 -8.92
C GLN A 161 15.17 -10.53 -10.38
N PHE A 162 16.01 -9.98 -11.26
CA PHE A 162 15.85 -10.19 -12.68
C PHE A 162 16.60 -11.46 -13.06
N SER A 163 15.88 -12.39 -13.64
CA SER A 163 16.42 -13.61 -14.22
C SER A 163 17.54 -13.27 -15.19
N PRO A 164 18.65 -14.03 -15.16
CA PRO A 164 19.71 -13.88 -16.15
C PRO A 164 19.14 -14.01 -17.56
N THR A 165 19.80 -13.34 -18.51
CA THR A 165 19.38 -13.19 -19.90
C THR A 165 19.05 -14.54 -20.57
N ASP A 166 19.72 -15.61 -20.17
CA ASP A 166 19.62 -16.93 -20.79
C ASP A 166 19.04 -17.99 -19.85
N PHE A 167 17.87 -18.51 -20.23
CA PHE A 167 17.42 -19.84 -19.83
C PHE A 167 17.78 -20.77 -20.98
N ALA A 168 19.03 -21.20 -21.02
CA ALA A 168 19.44 -22.31 -21.89
C ALA A 168 19.06 -23.65 -21.23
#